data_AF-A0A7V6DZY1-F1
#
_entry.id   AF-A0A7V6DZY1-F1
#
_cell.length_a   1.000
_cell.length_b   1.000
_cell.length_c   1.000
_cell.angle_alpha   90.00
_cell.angle_beta   90.00
_cell.angle_gamma   90.00
#
_symmetry.space_group_name_H-M   'P 1'
#
loop_
_entity.id
_entity.type
_entity.pdbx_description
1 polymer ?
#
loop_
_entity_poly.entity_id
_entity_poly.type
_entity_poly.pdbx_seq_one_letter_code
_entity_poly.pdbx_strand_id
1 'polypeptide(L)'
;MCFGGFAIQEDFWNVDWDKEFAEELQEDELELFDKVAEEVAKRQLTVPALMLLEGFKPLNWVGSQFMLLMEPLTVYIFNLKEVQILRRALQKREAMEELARRIEEAEMKFGPKRKRKKRKNKIEEESE
;
A
#
# COMPACT_ATOMS: atom_id res chain seq x y z
N MET A 1 5.51 27.41 -38.15
CA MET A 1 5.84 26.80 -36.84
C MET A 1 4.61 26.05 -36.39
N CYS A 2 4.63 24.72 -36.45
CA CYS A 2 3.56 23.89 -35.92
C CYS A 2 3.81 23.75 -34.42
N PHE A 3 2.96 24.37 -33.60
CA PHE A 3 2.89 24.05 -32.19
C PHE A 3 2.26 22.66 -32.08
N GLY A 4 3.12 21.64 -32.07
CA GLY A 4 2.73 20.25 -31.87
C GLY A 4 2.08 20.10 -30.50
N GLY A 5 0.92 19.46 -30.50
CA GLY A 5 0.01 19.40 -29.36
C GLY A 5 0.68 18.91 -28.09
N PHE A 6 0.38 19.63 -27.00
CA PHE A 6 0.53 19.10 -25.66
C PHE A 6 -0.50 17.99 -25.52
N ALA A 7 -0.08 16.74 -25.75
CA ALA A 7 -0.90 15.56 -25.52
C ALA A 7 -1.19 15.50 -24.01
N ILE A 8 -2.29 16.13 -23.58
CA ILE A 8 -2.84 15.95 -22.25
C ILE A 8 -3.30 14.50 -22.19
N GLN A 9 -2.41 13.66 -21.67
CA GLN A 9 -2.65 12.42 -20.95
C GLN A 9 -4.12 11.95 -20.97
N GLU A 10 -4.50 11.11 -21.95
CA GLU A 10 -5.87 10.60 -22.11
C GLU A 10 -6.34 9.77 -20.90
N ASP A 11 -5.43 9.33 -20.03
CA ASP A 11 -5.72 8.50 -18.87
C ASP A 11 -6.14 9.29 -17.60
N PHE A 12 -6.10 10.62 -17.60
CA PHE A 12 -6.44 11.40 -16.38
C PHE A 12 -7.94 11.34 -16.04
N TRP A 13 -8.81 11.27 -17.06
CA TRP A 13 -10.27 11.32 -16.89
C TRP A 13 -10.95 9.94 -16.90
N ASN A 14 -10.21 8.84 -17.07
CA ASN A 14 -10.77 7.49 -17.05
C ASN A 14 -10.83 6.94 -15.61
N VAL A 15 -11.54 7.69 -14.76
CA VAL A 15 -11.80 7.33 -13.37
C VAL A 15 -13.00 6.39 -13.33
N ASP A 16 -12.80 5.22 -12.74
CA ASP A 16 -13.87 4.27 -12.45
C ASP A 16 -14.63 4.77 -11.21
N TRP A 17 -15.68 5.56 -11.44
CA TRP A 17 -16.47 6.20 -10.37
C TRP A 17 -17.09 5.18 -9.40
N ASP A 18 -17.47 4.01 -9.89
CA ASP A 18 -18.04 2.96 -9.04
C ASP A 18 -17.00 2.46 -8.03
N LYS A 19 -15.74 2.32 -8.46
CA LYS A 19 -14.65 1.96 -7.56
C LYS A 19 -14.20 3.12 -6.67
N GLU A 20 -14.21 4.35 -7.18
CA GLU A 20 -13.72 5.53 -6.45
C GLU A 20 -14.58 5.81 -5.20
N PHE A 21 -15.89 5.58 -5.29
CA PHE A 21 -16.81 5.72 -4.16
C PHE A 21 -17.04 4.41 -3.39
N ALA A 22 -16.38 3.31 -3.76
CA ALA A 22 -16.50 2.06 -3.02
C ALA A 22 -15.89 2.21 -1.62
N GLU A 23 -16.68 1.95 -0.59
CA GLU A 23 -16.20 2.02 0.80
C GLU A 23 -15.30 0.84 1.15
N GLU A 24 -15.52 -0.31 0.51
CA GLU A 24 -14.79 -1.56 0.74
C GLU A 24 -13.61 -1.73 -0.21
N LEU A 25 -12.53 -2.32 0.30
CA LEU A 25 -11.32 -2.62 -0.48
C LEU A 25 -11.65 -3.56 -1.66
N GLN A 26 -11.18 -3.19 -2.83
CA GLN A 26 -11.36 -3.92 -4.08
C GLN A 26 -10.19 -4.86 -4.33
N GLU A 27 -10.41 -5.90 -5.15
CA GLU A 27 -9.39 -6.93 -5.42
C GLU A 27 -8.07 -6.33 -5.94
N ASP A 28 -8.14 -5.36 -6.86
CA ASP A 28 -6.96 -4.70 -7.42
C ASP A 28 -6.15 -3.90 -6.38
N GLU A 29 -6.81 -3.39 -5.35
CA GLU A 29 -6.18 -2.70 -4.23
C GLU A 29 -5.51 -3.68 -3.27
N LEU A 30 -6.16 -4.82 -3.01
CA LEU A 30 -5.63 -5.89 -2.18
C LEU A 30 -4.38 -6.51 -2.83
N GLU A 31 -4.42 -6.81 -4.13
CA GLU A 31 -3.26 -7.28 -4.88
C GLU A 31 -2.08 -6.29 -4.79
N LEU A 32 -2.36 -4.98 -4.85
CA LEU A 32 -1.34 -3.95 -4.69
C LEU A 32 -0.79 -3.90 -3.26
N PHE A 33 -1.64 -4.08 -2.25
CA PHE A 33 -1.18 -4.17 -0.85
C PHE A 33 -0.26 -5.36 -0.62
N ASP A 34 -0.55 -6.52 -1.24
CA ASP A 34 0.35 -7.67 -1.19
C ASP A 34 1.71 -7.34 -1.79
N LYS A 35 1.73 -6.71 -2.98
CA LYS A 35 2.98 -6.28 -3.62
C LYS A 35 3.78 -5.33 -2.72
N VAL A 36 3.12 -4.36 -2.09
CA VAL A 36 3.75 -3.41 -1.15
C VAL A 36 4.29 -4.14 0.08
N ALA A 37 3.47 -5.01 0.69
CA ALA A 37 3.84 -5.77 1.87
C ALA A 37 5.06 -6.67 1.64
N GLU A 38 5.11 -7.33 0.48
CA GLU A 38 6.25 -8.13 0.08
C GLU A 38 7.53 -7.30 -0.05
N GLU A 39 7.47 -6.15 -0.72
CA GLU A 39 8.63 -5.27 -0.88
C GLU A 39 9.15 -4.74 0.46
N VAL A 40 8.24 -4.38 1.37
CA VAL A 40 8.57 -3.97 2.74
C VAL A 40 9.29 -5.09 3.50
N ALA A 41 8.76 -6.32 3.45
CA ALA A 41 9.33 -7.47 4.14
C ALA A 41 10.70 -7.87 3.54
N LYS A 42 10.82 -7.92 2.20
CA LYS A 42 12.09 -8.24 1.50
C LYS A 42 13.19 -7.25 1.86
N ARG A 43 12.85 -5.98 2.07
CA ARG A 43 13.78 -4.90 2.44
C ARG A 43 14.00 -4.77 3.95
N GLN A 44 13.37 -5.62 4.76
CA GLN A 44 13.44 -5.62 6.23
C GLN A 44 12.92 -4.31 6.86
N LEU A 45 11.94 -3.68 6.20
CA LEU A 45 11.31 -2.43 6.63
C LEU A 45 10.01 -2.65 7.40
N THR A 46 9.68 -3.88 7.79
CA THR A 46 8.43 -4.21 8.50
C THR A 46 8.20 -3.35 9.75
N VAL A 47 9.20 -3.24 10.62
CA VAL A 47 9.07 -2.47 11.88
C VAL A 47 8.80 -0.98 11.60
N PRO A 48 9.63 -0.25 10.83
CA PRO A 48 9.35 1.15 10.55
C PRO A 48 8.06 1.35 9.75
N ALA A 49 7.68 0.43 8.87
CA ALA A 49 6.42 0.51 8.13
C ALA A 49 5.20 0.39 9.05
N LEU A 50 5.17 -0.59 9.97
CA LEU A 50 4.07 -0.74 10.92
C LEU A 50 3.95 0.45 11.87
N MET A 51 5.08 0.99 12.35
CA MET A 51 5.05 2.20 13.19
C MET A 51 4.50 3.41 12.43
N LEU A 52 4.85 3.56 11.16
CA LEU A 52 4.32 4.61 10.30
C LEU A 52 2.81 4.47 10.10
N LEU A 53 2.33 3.25 9.80
CA LEU A 53 0.90 2.97 9.61
C LEU A 53 0.09 3.22 10.89
N GLU A 54 0.59 2.80 12.05
CA GLU A 54 -0.05 3.09 13.34
C GLU A 54 -0.17 4.59 13.59
N GLY A 55 0.89 5.35 13.26
CA GLY A 55 0.89 6.81 13.34
C GLY A 55 -0.10 7.49 12.39
N PHE A 56 -0.45 6.84 11.27
CA PHE A 56 -1.42 7.34 10.29
C PHE A 56 -2.87 6.95 10.56
N LYS A 57 -3.15 6.00 11.46
CA LYS A 57 -4.53 5.68 11.89
C LYS A 57 -5.38 6.89 12.31
N PRO A 58 -4.88 7.87 13.10
CA PRO A 58 -5.64 9.08 13.43
C PRO A 58 -5.79 10.06 12.25
N LEU A 59 -5.08 9.85 11.14
CA LEU A 59 -4.94 10.76 10.00
C LEU A 59 -5.79 10.38 8.78
N ASN A 60 -6.75 9.44 8.92
CA ASN A 60 -7.69 9.07 7.84
C ASN A 60 -8.48 10.27 7.25
N TRP A 61 -8.42 11.45 7.87
CA TRP A 61 -9.01 12.69 7.34
C TRP A 61 -8.10 13.46 6.35
N VAL A 62 -6.80 13.16 6.28
CA VAL A 62 -5.79 13.92 5.50
C VAL A 62 -5.36 13.18 4.21
N GLY A 63 -5.96 12.02 3.91
CA GLY A 63 -5.61 11.19 2.76
C GLY A 63 -5.63 11.91 1.40
N SER A 64 -6.57 12.86 1.21
CA SER A 64 -6.69 13.62 -0.03
C SER A 64 -5.52 14.58 -0.29
N GLN A 65 -4.85 15.06 0.77
CA GLN A 65 -3.72 15.99 0.68
C GLN A 65 -2.37 15.27 0.66
N PHE A 66 -2.30 14.08 1.27
CA PHE A 66 -1.06 13.29 1.32
C PHE A 66 -0.61 12.78 -0.05
N MET A 67 -1.55 12.50 -0.96
CA MET A 67 -1.20 12.01 -2.30
C MET A 67 -0.57 13.07 -3.20
N LEU A 68 -0.91 14.35 -3.03
CA LEU A 68 -0.22 15.46 -3.71
C LEU A 68 1.24 15.58 -3.25
N LEU A 69 1.53 15.19 -2.00
CA LEU A 69 2.89 15.17 -1.46
C LEU A 69 3.72 13.98 -2.00
N MET A 70 3.08 12.84 -2.25
CA MET A 70 3.75 11.59 -2.67
C MET A 70 3.87 11.41 -4.19
N GLU A 71 3.22 12.27 -4.98
CA GLU A 71 3.25 12.25 -6.45
C GLU A 71 4.67 12.21 -7.07
N PRO A 72 5.65 13.04 -6.66
CA PRO A 72 6.99 13.00 -7.27
C PRO A 72 7.83 11.77 -6.86
N LEU A 73 7.53 11.13 -5.73
CA LEU A 73 8.29 9.99 -5.20
C LEU A 73 7.76 8.64 -5.72
N THR A 74 6.46 8.57 -6.01
CA THR A 74 5.79 7.32 -6.38
C THR A 74 6.04 6.91 -7.83
N VAL A 75 6.22 7.85 -8.76
CA VAL A 75 6.47 7.55 -10.19
C VAL A 75 7.77 6.76 -10.44
N TYR A 76 8.75 6.81 -9.53
CA TYR A 76 10.00 6.05 -9.66
C TYR A 76 9.88 4.58 -9.25
N ILE A 77 8.88 4.25 -8.41
CA ILE A 77 8.69 2.93 -7.80
C ILE A 77 7.43 2.23 -8.33
N PHE A 78 6.41 3.01 -8.68
CA PHE A 78 5.10 2.58 -9.10
C PHE A 78 4.71 3.26 -10.42
N ASN A 79 4.01 2.53 -11.29
CA ASN A 79 3.42 3.13 -12.48
C ASN A 79 2.20 3.99 -12.09
N LEU A 80 1.82 4.96 -12.93
CA LEU A 80 0.69 5.87 -12.67
C LEU A 80 -0.61 5.16 -12.23
N LYS A 81 -0.92 4.01 -12.86
CA LYS A 81 -2.08 3.19 -12.50
C LYS A 81 -2.00 2.63 -11.08
N GLU A 82 -0.83 2.17 -10.65
CA GLU A 82 -0.63 1.65 -9.29
C GLU A 82 -0.73 2.78 -8.26
N VAL A 83 -0.26 3.98 -8.59
CA VAL A 83 -0.42 5.17 -7.74
C VAL A 83 -1.89 5.54 -7.57
N GLN A 84 -2.70 5.48 -8.63
CA GLN A 84 -4.14 5.72 -8.55
C GLN A 84 -4.86 4.66 -7.69
N ILE A 85 -4.53 3.38 -7.89
CA ILE A 85 -5.09 2.28 -7.09
C ILE A 85 -4.71 2.45 -5.61
N LEU A 86 -3.45 2.77 -5.32
CA LEU A 86 -2.98 3.01 -3.95
C LEU A 86 -3.68 4.22 -3.31
N ARG A 87 -3.87 5.30 -4.08
CA ARG A 87 -4.60 6.50 -3.64
C ARG A 87 -6.02 6.15 -3.25
N ARG A 88 -6.73 5.40 -4.08
CA ARG A 88 -8.11 4.98 -3.83
C ARG A 88 -8.20 4.06 -2.62
N ALA A 89 -7.30 3.08 -2.53
CA ALA A 89 -7.23 2.17 -1.40
C ALA A 89 -7.03 2.92 -0.07
N LEU A 90 -6.05 3.83 -0.01
CA LEU A 90 -5.70 4.55 1.23
C LEU A 90 -6.76 5.57 1.70
N GLN A 91 -7.80 5.85 0.92
CA GLN A 91 -8.95 6.64 1.38
C GLN A 91 -9.93 5.81 2.22
N LYS A 92 -9.85 4.48 2.14
CA LYS A 92 -10.78 3.57 2.82
C LYS A 92 -10.37 3.43 4.27
N ARG A 93 -11.39 3.40 5.14
CA ARG A 93 -11.19 3.40 6.59
C ARG A 93 -10.32 2.24 7.07
N GLU A 94 -10.48 1.07 6.44
CA GLU A 94 -9.83 -0.18 6.81
C GLU A 94 -8.45 -0.39 6.16
N ALA A 95 -8.07 0.50 5.24
CA ALA A 95 -6.86 0.35 4.42
C ALA A 95 -5.58 0.21 5.24
N MET A 96 -5.44 1.04 6.29
CA MET A 96 -4.25 1.05 7.15
C MET A 96 -4.12 -0.25 7.95
N GLU A 97 -5.24 -0.79 8.43
CA GLU A 97 -5.27 -2.04 9.20
C GLU A 97 -4.98 -3.24 8.30
N GLU A 98 -5.59 -3.27 7.11
CA GLU A 98 -5.38 -4.36 6.16
C GLU A 98 -3.95 -4.37 5.60
N LEU A 99 -3.39 -3.20 5.28
CA LEU A 99 -1.99 -3.10 4.83
C LEU A 99 -1.02 -3.52 5.95
N ALA A 100 -1.28 -3.12 7.20
CA ALA A 100 -0.47 -3.55 8.35
C ALA A 100 -0.50 -5.07 8.52
N ARG A 101 -1.69 -5.69 8.45
CA ARG A 101 -1.87 -7.14 8.53
C ARG A 101 -1.08 -7.86 7.44
N ARG A 102 -1.18 -7.40 6.19
CA ARG A 102 -0.44 -7.99 5.05
C ARG A 102 1.07 -7.86 5.21
N ILE A 103 1.57 -6.73 5.73
CA ILE A 103 3.00 -6.56 6.04
C ILE A 103 3.48 -7.59 7.08
N GLU A 104 2.68 -7.85 8.12
CA GLU A 104 3.01 -8.87 9.13
C GLU A 104 3.04 -10.28 8.54
N GLU A 105 2.05 -10.62 7.71
CA GLU A 105 2.00 -11.89 6.99
C GLU A 105 3.18 -12.05 6.03
N ALA A 106 3.53 -10.99 5.31
CA ALA A 106 4.68 -10.97 4.40
C ALA A 106 6.01 -11.13 5.14
N GLU A 107 6.18 -10.54 6.33
CA GLU A 107 7.38 -10.76 7.17
C GLU A 107 7.52 -12.25 7.57
N MET A 108 6.40 -12.95 7.80
CA MET A 108 6.44 -14.40 8.04
C MET A 108 6.84 -15.21 6.81
N LYS A 109 6.57 -14.69 5.60
CA LYS A 109 6.85 -15.35 4.30
C LYS A 109 8.20 -14.98 3.68
N PHE A 110 8.72 -13.79 3.93
CA PHE A 110 9.89 -13.21 3.26
C PHE A 110 10.95 -12.67 4.23
N GLY A 111 10.62 -12.49 5.50
CA GLY A 111 11.55 -12.01 6.51
C GLY A 111 12.75 -12.95 6.75
N PRO A 112 13.79 -12.48 7.45
CA PRO A 112 15.02 -13.24 7.64
C PRO A 112 14.77 -14.57 8.38
N LYS A 113 15.40 -15.66 7.90
CA LYS A 113 15.21 -17.04 8.41
C LYS A 113 15.31 -17.15 9.94
N ARG A 114 16.18 -16.34 10.58
CA ARG A 114 16.34 -16.28 12.03
C ARG A 114 15.06 -15.83 12.76
N LYS A 115 14.38 -14.81 12.27
CA LYS A 115 13.13 -14.31 12.88
C LYS A 115 11.97 -15.29 12.68
N ARG A 116 11.90 -15.93 11.50
CA ARG A 116 10.87 -16.93 11.17
C ARG A 116 10.95 -18.16 12.07
N LYS A 117 12.16 -18.69 12.32
CA LYS A 117 12.36 -19.83 13.22
C LYS A 117 11.97 -19.48 14.66
N LYS A 118 12.36 -18.30 15.16
CA LYS A 118 12.01 -17.85 16.52
C LYS A 118 10.49 -17.68 16.70
N ARG A 119 9.79 -17.10 15.71
CA ARG A 119 8.33 -16.97 15.75
C ARG A 119 7.62 -18.33 15.67
N LYS A 120 8.10 -19.25 14.81
CA LYS A 120 7.53 -20.60 14.69
C LYS A 120 7.62 -21.38 16.00
N ASN A 121 8.79 -21.39 16.64
CA ASN A 121 8.98 -22.02 17.94
C ASN A 121 8.03 -21.44 19.01
N LYS A 122 7.83 -20.12 19.02
CA LYS A 122 6.94 -19.46 19.97
C LYS A 122 5.46 -19.85 19.76
N ILE A 123 5.02 -19.98 18.50
CA ILE A 123 3.65 -20.41 18.17
C ILE A 123 3.43 -21.87 18.59
N GLU A 124 4.43 -22.73 18.41
CA GLU A 124 4.38 -24.13 18.87
C GLU A 124 4.30 -24.22 20.40
N GLU A 125 5.08 -23.40 21.13
CA GLU A 125 5.04 -23.31 22.60
C GLU A 125 3.70 -22.77 23.17
N GLU A 126 2.98 -21.91 22.45
CA GLU A 126 1.67 -21.38 22.90
C GLU A 126 0.50 -22.36 22.61
N SER A 127 0.76 -23.43 21.85
CA SER A 127 -0.24 -24.46 21.49
C SER A 127 -0.14 -25.78 22.28
N GLU A 128 0.85 -25.90 23.16
CA GLU A 128 1.06 -27.00 24.11
C GLU A 128 0.58 -26.63 25.53
#